data_AF-A0A2V9LPS6-F1
#
_entry.id   AF-A0A2V9LPS6-F1
#
_cell.length_a   1.000
_cell.length_b   1.000
_cell.length_c   1.000
_cell.angle_alpha   90.00
_cell.angle_beta   90.00
_cell.angle_gamma   90.00
#
_symmetry.space_group_name_H-M   'P 1'
#
loop_
_entity.id
_entity.type
_entity.pdbx_description
1 polymer ?
#
loop_
_entity_poly.entity_id
_entity_poly.type
_entity_poly.pdbx_seq_one_letter_code
_entity_poly.pdbx_strand_id
1 'polypeptide(L)'
;MRVQFNSQVNFLNATGDENMSSEERFRCASSRRTFLKMAGAGAGATGLFTGMPLVAAQSDYPDLARARTQHESAGIVPPERTYRMMEWEFHTPPEEHFNINFAAATRAAKDAGAESMMFYSQDHWGYAHYPSDVAVRHPHLDRDVFGTEVSLARQLGMSVVCYYSLQFNNQCVLSHPDWGWVNEQGEQQRDRWYMTCLDSPYRSYVVGMIGEIFSRYEVDELFLDIFGIQFVLYHAEG
;
A
#
# COMPACT_ATOMS: atom_id res chain seq x y z
N MET A 1 -11.27 8.58 9.04
CA MET A 1 -11.08 7.28 8.37
C MET A 1 -11.02 7.51 6.88
N ARG A 2 -9.88 7.23 6.27
CA ARG A 2 -9.72 7.21 4.83
C ARG A 2 -9.72 5.75 4.38
N VAL A 3 -10.30 5.49 3.22
CA VAL A 3 -10.43 4.14 2.64
C VAL A 3 -9.79 4.18 1.27
N GLN A 4 -8.79 3.33 1.06
CA GLN A 4 -8.16 3.11 -0.24
C GLN A 4 -8.63 1.77 -0.81
N PHE A 5 -9.01 1.77 -2.08
CA PHE A 5 -9.43 0.58 -2.81
C PHE A 5 -8.34 0.18 -3.81
N ASN A 6 -8.10 -1.13 -3.96
CA ASN A 6 -7.29 -1.66 -5.04
C ASN A 6 -8.16 -2.48 -6.00
N SER A 7 -8.04 -2.19 -7.30
CA SER A 7 -8.53 -3.05 -8.38
C SER A 7 -7.33 -3.45 -9.21
N GLN A 8 -6.78 -4.64 -8.97
CA GLN A 8 -5.74 -5.22 -9.82
C GLN A 8 -6.37 -5.65 -11.16
N VAL A 9 -6.61 -4.70 -12.06
CA VAL A 9 -6.87 -4.97 -13.47
C VAL A 9 -6.11 -3.97 -14.32
N ASN A 10 -4.98 -4.42 -14.87
CA ASN A 10 -4.26 -3.65 -15.88
C ASN A 10 -5.09 -3.58 -17.16
N PHE A 11 -5.69 -2.42 -17.43
CA PHE A 11 -6.22 -2.09 -18.75
C PHE A 11 -5.31 -1.07 -19.43
N LEU A 12 -4.42 -1.55 -20.28
CA LEU A 12 -3.94 -0.77 -21.41
C LEU A 12 -5.09 -0.73 -22.43
N ASN A 13 -5.86 0.36 -22.43
CA ASN A 13 -6.65 0.74 -23.60
C ASN A 13 -6.63 2.26 -23.73
N ALA A 14 -5.68 2.73 -24.55
CA ALA A 14 -5.69 4.09 -25.06
C ALA A 14 -6.65 4.14 -26.24
N THR A 15 -7.80 4.79 -26.06
CA THR A 15 -8.64 5.27 -27.15
C THR A 15 -8.95 6.74 -26.89
N GLY A 16 -8.50 7.62 -27.79
CA GLY A 16 -8.80 9.04 -27.72
C GLY A 16 -7.80 9.93 -28.48
N ASP A 17 -8.25 10.37 -29.65
CA ASP A 17 -7.86 11.55 -30.42
C ASP A 17 -6.57 11.52 -31.26
N GLU A 18 -6.75 10.93 -32.44
CA GLU A 18 -6.07 11.29 -33.69
C GLU A 18 -6.37 12.74 -34.07
N ASN A 19 -5.46 13.67 -33.76
CA ASN A 19 -5.05 14.78 -34.63
C ASN A 19 -4.09 15.72 -33.90
N MET A 20 -2.80 15.38 -33.85
CA MET A 20 -1.73 16.36 -33.69
C MET A 20 -0.41 15.74 -34.16
N SER A 21 0.33 16.43 -35.03
CA SER A 21 1.56 15.89 -35.64
C SER A 21 2.64 15.63 -34.57
N SER A 22 3.43 14.58 -34.80
CA SER A 22 4.44 14.06 -33.88
C SER A 22 5.62 15.00 -33.61
N GLU A 23 5.73 16.13 -34.30
CA GLU A 23 6.88 17.04 -34.21
C GLU A 23 6.77 18.12 -33.13
N GLU A 24 5.57 18.37 -32.57
CA GLU A 24 5.36 19.47 -31.61
C GLU A 24 5.39 19.05 -30.13
N ARG A 25 5.32 17.74 -29.82
CA ARG A 25 5.27 17.26 -28.42
C ARG A 25 6.62 17.08 -27.72
N PHE A 26 7.75 17.31 -28.39
CA PHE A 26 9.07 17.12 -27.78
C PHE A 26 10.06 18.25 -28.13
N ARG A 27 9.82 19.45 -27.60
CA ARG A 27 10.85 20.51 -27.52
C ARG A 27 10.97 21.09 -26.12
N CYS A 28 11.31 20.26 -25.14
CA CYS A 28 12.14 20.68 -24.01
C CYS A 28 12.72 19.46 -23.28
N ALA A 29 13.81 18.91 -23.81
CA ALA A 29 14.67 18.01 -23.05
C ALA A 29 16.08 18.15 -23.61
N SER A 30 16.88 19.05 -23.03
CA SER A 30 18.33 18.99 -23.24
C SER A 30 18.79 17.60 -22.78
N SER A 31 19.33 16.80 -23.70
CA SER A 31 19.75 15.43 -23.38
C SER A 31 20.74 15.42 -22.21
N ARG A 32 20.67 14.41 -21.33
CA ARG A 32 21.64 14.22 -20.22
C ARG A 32 23.10 14.28 -20.69
N ARG A 33 23.35 13.91 -21.96
CA ARG A 33 24.65 13.97 -22.63
C ARG A 33 25.15 15.40 -22.88
N THR A 34 24.24 16.35 -23.06
CA THR A 34 24.56 17.78 -23.22
C THR A 34 24.98 18.41 -21.89
N PHE A 35 24.33 18.04 -20.79
CA PHE A 35 24.69 18.50 -19.44
C PHE A 35 26.09 18.04 -19.02
N LEU A 36 26.40 16.75 -19.20
CA LEU A 36 27.73 16.22 -18.88
C LEU A 36 28.86 16.83 -19.72
N LYS A 37 28.57 17.18 -20.98
CA LYS A 37 29.54 17.88 -21.84
C LYS A 37 29.82 19.33 -21.38
N MET A 38 28.82 20.03 -20.85
CA MET A 38 28.99 21.36 -20.27
C MET A 38 29.81 21.33 -18.98
N ALA A 39 29.59 20.34 -18.12
CA ALA A 39 30.36 20.18 -16.88
C ALA A 39 31.84 19.81 -17.15
N GLY A 40 32.10 18.98 -18.17
CA GLY A 40 33.46 18.58 -18.56
C GLY A 40 34.30 19.68 -19.20
N ALA A 41 33.68 20.73 -19.75
CA ALA A 41 34.40 21.86 -20.37
C ALA A 41 34.96 22.85 -19.33
N GLY A 42 34.57 22.76 -18.06
CA GLY A 42 35.01 23.68 -17.00
C GLY A 42 36.43 23.46 -16.47
N ALA A 43 37.05 22.30 -16.73
CA ALA A 43 38.36 21.97 -16.17
C ALA A 43 39.56 22.55 -16.96
N GLY A 44 39.33 23.23 -18.10
CA GLY A 44 40.39 23.70 -19.01
C GLY A 44 40.56 25.22 -19.13
N ALA A 45 39.79 26.04 -18.42
CA ALA A 45 39.78 27.50 -18.61
C ALA A 45 39.92 28.30 -17.30
N THR A 46 40.73 27.83 -16.36
CA THR A 46 41.06 28.51 -15.08
C THR A 46 41.95 29.74 -15.24
N GLY A 47 41.88 30.46 -16.37
CA GLY A 47 42.85 31.52 -16.71
C GLY A 47 42.34 32.94 -16.87
N LEU A 48 41.03 33.20 -17.13
CA LEU A 48 40.62 34.52 -17.66
C LEU A 48 39.32 35.13 -17.12
N PHE A 49 38.74 34.63 -16.02
CA PHE A 49 37.52 35.21 -15.45
C PHE A 49 37.65 35.52 -13.95
N THR A 50 38.70 36.22 -13.56
CA THR A 50 38.75 36.91 -12.26
C THR A 50 38.03 38.25 -12.38
N GLY A 51 36.74 38.32 -12.01
CA GLY A 51 36.09 39.62 -11.78
C GLY A 51 34.59 39.72 -11.97
N MET A 52 33.90 38.71 -12.51
CA MET A 52 32.43 38.71 -12.49
C MET A 52 31.93 37.97 -11.25
N PRO A 53 31.06 38.56 -10.43
CA PRO A 53 30.38 37.80 -9.39
C PRO A 53 29.60 36.70 -10.11
N LEU A 54 29.93 35.45 -9.80
CA LEU A 54 29.13 34.31 -10.21
C LEU A 54 27.78 34.51 -9.54
N VAL A 55 26.81 35.09 -10.26
CA VAL A 55 25.41 35.07 -9.84
C VAL A 55 25.05 33.60 -9.85
N ALA A 56 25.08 32.98 -8.67
CA ALA A 56 24.60 31.62 -8.50
C ALA A 56 23.18 31.63 -9.03
N ALA A 57 22.97 30.99 -10.19
CA ALA A 57 21.65 30.84 -10.75
C ALA A 57 20.78 30.24 -9.64
N GLN A 58 19.75 30.98 -9.24
CA GLN A 58 18.85 30.55 -8.19
C GLN A 58 18.18 29.29 -8.74
N SER A 59 18.62 28.15 -8.25
CA SER A 59 18.15 26.86 -8.73
C SER A 59 16.70 26.72 -8.32
N ASP A 60 15.81 26.43 -9.26
CA ASP A 60 14.42 26.04 -8.98
C ASP A 60 14.34 24.71 -8.20
N TYR A 61 15.49 24.05 -7.99
CA TYR A 61 15.60 22.83 -7.20
C TYR A 61 15.51 23.15 -5.70
N PRO A 62 14.65 22.43 -4.94
CA PRO A 62 14.50 22.67 -3.51
C PRO A 62 15.78 22.37 -2.75
N ASP A 63 16.02 23.15 -1.69
CA ASP A 63 17.09 22.87 -0.72
C ASP A 63 16.80 21.53 -0.02
N LEU A 64 17.53 20.49 -0.40
CA LEU A 64 17.37 19.15 0.14
C LEU A 64 17.73 19.05 1.62
N ALA A 65 18.71 19.83 2.09
CA ALA A 65 19.11 19.79 3.50
C ALA A 65 17.98 20.36 4.37
N ARG A 66 17.39 21.47 3.92
CA ARG A 66 16.21 22.05 4.56
C ARG A 66 15.00 21.12 4.49
N ALA A 67 14.74 20.51 3.33
CA ALA A 67 13.61 19.59 3.15
C ALA A 67 13.74 18.35 4.06
N ARG A 68 14.95 17.78 4.20
CA ARG A 68 15.23 16.67 5.12
C ARG A 68 15.04 17.07 6.57
N THR A 69 15.57 18.22 6.98
CA THR A 69 15.41 18.72 8.36
C THR A 69 13.93 18.96 8.69
N GLN A 70 13.18 19.52 7.75
CA GLN A 70 11.74 19.71 7.90
C GLN A 70 10.99 18.37 7.98
N HIS A 71 11.39 17.39 7.17
CA HIS A 71 10.81 16.06 7.18
C HIS A 71 11.10 15.32 8.50
N GLU A 72 12.35 15.33 8.96
CA GLU A 72 12.78 14.72 10.23
C GLU A 72 12.08 15.35 11.46
N SER A 73 11.69 16.62 11.38
CA SER A 73 10.95 17.31 12.44
C SER A 73 9.42 17.21 12.34
N ALA A 74 8.87 16.60 11.28
CA ALA A 74 7.43 16.54 11.02
C ALA A 74 6.69 15.52 11.92
N GLY A 75 7.40 14.71 12.71
CA GLY A 75 6.80 13.64 13.51
C GLY A 75 6.29 12.49 12.64
N ILE A 76 5.13 11.92 12.98
CA ILE A 76 4.48 10.88 12.16
C ILE A 76 3.83 11.55 10.96
N VAL A 77 4.34 11.27 9.76
CA VAL A 77 3.75 11.72 8.49
C VAL A 77 2.57 10.79 8.14
N PRO A 78 1.38 11.34 7.83
CA PRO A 78 0.20 10.51 7.54
C PRO A 78 0.38 9.73 6.22
N PRO A 79 -0.22 8.53 6.08
CA PRO A 79 0.07 7.62 4.96
C PRO A 79 -0.02 8.26 3.58
N GLU A 80 -1.01 9.13 3.34
CA GLU A 80 -1.22 9.79 2.04
C GLU A 80 -0.16 10.84 1.67
N ARG A 81 0.71 11.20 2.62
CA ARG A 81 1.82 12.15 2.42
C ARG A 81 3.18 11.49 2.55
N THR A 82 3.22 10.21 2.93
CA THR A 82 4.48 9.46 3.00
C THR A 82 5.03 9.21 1.59
N TYR A 83 6.35 9.24 1.46
CA TYR A 83 7.03 8.88 0.22
C TYR A 83 7.30 7.37 0.15
N ARG A 84 7.36 6.69 1.31
CA ARG A 84 7.70 5.27 1.41
C ARG A 84 6.78 4.54 2.39
N MET A 85 5.86 3.78 1.82
CA MET A 85 5.11 2.76 2.52
C MET A 85 5.75 1.40 2.30
N MET A 86 5.88 0.61 3.36
CA MET A 86 6.21 -0.81 3.27
C MET A 86 5.00 -1.65 3.65
N GLU A 87 4.68 -2.59 2.78
CA GLU A 87 3.71 -3.64 3.03
C GLU A 87 4.41 -4.88 3.56
N TRP A 88 3.87 -5.45 4.62
CA TRP A 88 4.27 -6.77 5.10
C TRP A 88 3.16 -7.77 4.81
N GLU A 89 3.28 -8.41 3.65
CA GLU A 89 2.32 -9.40 3.20
C GLU A 89 2.71 -10.81 3.66
N PHE A 90 1.80 -11.41 4.44
CA PHE A 90 1.76 -12.83 4.71
C PHE A 90 0.31 -13.28 4.54
N HIS A 91 -0.03 -13.87 3.39
CA HIS A 91 -1.23 -14.71 3.31
C HIS A 91 -0.99 -15.96 4.15
N THR A 92 -1.18 -15.82 5.46
CA THR A 92 -0.80 -16.74 6.53
C THR A 92 -1.78 -17.90 6.53
N PRO A 93 -1.38 -19.08 6.02
CA PRO A 93 -2.27 -20.23 6.00
C PRO A 93 -2.49 -20.74 7.44
N PRO A 94 -3.61 -21.43 7.73
CA PRO A 94 -3.96 -21.84 9.09
C PRO A 94 -2.92 -22.73 9.77
N GLU A 95 -2.04 -23.38 9.00
CA GLU A 95 -0.93 -24.19 9.50
C GLU A 95 0.27 -23.37 10.02
N GLU A 96 0.36 -22.09 9.67
CA GLU A 96 1.53 -21.25 9.95
C GLU A 96 1.51 -20.70 11.38
N HIS A 97 2.69 -20.30 11.88
CA HIS A 97 2.87 -19.74 13.21
C HIS A 97 3.49 -18.34 13.14
N PHE A 98 3.14 -17.47 14.09
CA PHE A 98 3.66 -16.10 14.15
C PHE A 98 5.02 -16.01 14.85
N ASN A 99 5.98 -16.87 14.46
CA ASN A 99 7.34 -16.94 15.02
C ASN A 99 8.25 -15.83 14.47
N ILE A 100 7.78 -14.58 14.54
CA ILE A 100 8.45 -13.41 14.00
C ILE A 100 8.96 -12.53 15.14
N ASN A 101 10.19 -12.04 15.00
CA ASN A 101 10.71 -10.97 15.85
C ASN A 101 10.25 -9.61 15.30
N PHE A 102 9.01 -9.23 15.62
CA PHE A 102 8.41 -7.99 15.13
C PHE A 102 9.27 -6.77 15.45
N ALA A 103 9.83 -6.67 16.66
CA ALA A 103 10.66 -5.52 17.03
C ALA A 103 11.90 -5.37 16.14
N ALA A 104 12.57 -6.47 15.79
CA ALA A 104 13.71 -6.43 14.88
C ALA A 104 13.27 -6.12 13.44
N ALA A 105 12.18 -6.74 12.97
CA ALA A 105 11.64 -6.48 11.64
C ALA A 105 11.20 -5.01 11.48
N THR A 106 10.51 -4.43 12.47
CA THR A 106 9.96 -3.07 12.35
C THR A 106 11.08 -2.04 12.38
N ARG A 107 12.14 -2.30 13.17
CA ARG A 107 13.39 -1.51 13.10
C ARG A 107 14.04 -1.61 11.72
N ALA A 108 14.15 -2.81 11.15
CA ALA A 108 14.71 -2.98 9.81
C ALA A 108 13.91 -2.22 8.74
N ALA A 109 12.57 -2.21 8.82
CA ALA A 109 11.73 -1.40 7.94
C ALA A 109 11.99 0.10 8.10
N LYS A 110 12.10 0.57 9.36
CA LYS A 110 12.45 1.97 9.64
C LYS A 110 13.83 2.33 9.09
N ASP A 111 14.84 1.49 9.29
CA ASP A 111 16.21 1.70 8.81
C ASP A 111 16.28 1.71 7.27
N ALA A 112 15.40 0.94 6.60
CA ALA A 112 15.22 0.99 5.16
C ALA A 112 14.48 2.26 4.66
N GLY A 113 14.03 3.11 5.58
CA GLY A 113 13.39 4.39 5.31
C GLY A 113 11.88 4.29 5.12
N ALA A 114 11.21 3.30 5.72
CA ALA A 114 9.76 3.29 5.80
C ALA A 114 9.26 4.46 6.65
N GLU A 115 8.23 5.14 6.15
CA GLU A 115 7.50 6.22 6.83
C GLU A 115 6.09 5.77 7.22
N SER A 116 5.53 4.84 6.43
CA SER A 116 4.26 4.17 6.70
C SER A 116 4.44 2.65 6.60
N MET A 117 3.72 1.92 7.45
CA MET A 117 3.64 0.47 7.40
C MET A 117 2.21 0.04 7.06
N MET A 118 2.06 -0.95 6.19
CA MET A 118 0.79 -1.62 5.95
C MET A 118 0.82 -3.03 6.54
N PHE A 119 -0.04 -3.28 7.52
CA PHE A 119 -0.13 -4.53 8.27
C PHE A 119 -1.47 -5.22 8.07
N TYR A 120 -1.45 -6.54 8.04
CA TYR A 120 -2.61 -7.37 7.77
C TYR A 120 -3.39 -7.64 9.06
N SER A 121 -4.59 -7.07 9.17
CA SER A 121 -5.53 -7.41 10.25
C SER A 121 -6.22 -8.76 10.02
N GLN A 122 -6.40 -9.11 8.75
CA GLN A 122 -6.89 -10.37 8.20
C GLN A 122 -6.49 -10.43 6.72
N ASP A 123 -6.41 -11.64 6.16
CA ASP A 123 -6.04 -11.90 4.77
C ASP A 123 -7.07 -12.77 4.02
N HIS A 124 -6.74 -13.20 2.81
CA HIS A 124 -7.64 -14.03 1.98
C HIS A 124 -7.96 -15.42 2.58
N TRP A 125 -7.17 -15.93 3.53
CA TRP A 125 -7.56 -17.12 4.29
C TRP A 125 -8.73 -16.85 5.21
N GLY A 126 -8.91 -15.60 5.66
CA GLY A 126 -10.11 -15.16 6.37
C GLY A 126 -9.98 -15.09 7.89
N TYR A 127 -8.80 -15.38 8.43
CA TYR A 127 -8.55 -15.39 9.86
C TYR A 127 -8.11 -14.02 10.37
N ALA A 128 -8.58 -13.64 11.56
CA ALA A 128 -8.10 -12.44 12.24
C ALA A 128 -6.70 -12.67 12.85
N HIS A 129 -5.80 -11.70 12.65
CA HIS A 129 -4.45 -11.66 13.24
C HIS A 129 -4.40 -10.92 14.60
N TYR A 130 -5.56 -10.78 15.25
CA TYR A 130 -5.74 -10.07 16.51
C TYR A 130 -6.85 -10.74 17.33
N PRO A 131 -6.96 -10.48 18.66
CA PRO A 131 -7.98 -11.08 19.51
C PRO A 131 -9.36 -10.47 19.22
N SER A 132 -9.97 -10.92 18.11
CA SER A 132 -11.28 -10.48 17.64
C SER A 132 -12.42 -11.18 18.39
N ASP A 133 -13.50 -10.47 18.70
CA ASP A 133 -14.73 -11.05 19.25
C ASP A 133 -15.79 -11.29 18.16
N VAL A 134 -15.57 -10.73 16.97
CA VAL A 134 -16.44 -10.88 15.79
C VAL A 134 -15.96 -12.02 14.89
N ALA A 135 -14.65 -12.10 14.67
CA ALA A 135 -14.05 -12.95 13.66
C ALA A 135 -13.39 -14.21 14.19
N VAL A 136 -13.31 -15.22 13.32
CA VAL A 136 -12.51 -16.41 13.60
C VAL A 136 -11.03 -16.02 13.60
N ARG A 137 -10.39 -16.21 14.74
CA ARG A 137 -8.97 -15.91 14.95
C ARG A 137 -8.12 -16.96 14.25
N HIS A 138 -6.92 -16.56 13.83
CA HIS A 138 -5.97 -17.50 13.26
C HIS A 138 -5.72 -18.66 14.24
N PRO A 139 -5.72 -19.94 13.82
CA PRO A 139 -5.66 -21.09 14.74
C PRO A 139 -4.45 -21.08 15.68
N HIS A 140 -3.33 -20.53 15.20
CA HIS A 140 -2.09 -20.37 15.96
C HIS A 140 -1.84 -18.94 16.46
N LEU A 141 -2.90 -18.14 16.63
CA LEU A 141 -2.80 -16.81 17.24
C LEU A 141 -2.64 -16.93 18.76
N ASP A 142 -1.40 -16.90 19.23
CA ASP A 142 -1.05 -16.98 20.65
C ASP A 142 -0.99 -15.61 21.35
N ARG A 143 -1.01 -14.52 20.57
CA ARG A 143 -0.90 -13.13 21.03
C ARG A 143 -1.57 -12.17 20.05
N ASP A 144 -1.71 -10.92 20.47
CA ASP A 144 -2.18 -9.84 19.59
C ASP A 144 -1.07 -9.42 18.61
N VAL A 145 -1.00 -10.09 17.47
CA VAL A 145 0.03 -9.87 16.44
C VAL A 145 -0.15 -8.49 15.81
N PHE A 146 -1.33 -8.20 15.27
CA PHE A 146 -1.61 -6.91 14.63
C PHE A 146 -1.43 -5.74 15.61
N GLY A 147 -1.95 -5.83 16.84
CA GLY A 147 -1.76 -4.78 17.86
C GLY A 147 -0.29 -4.57 18.23
N THR A 148 0.52 -5.63 18.24
CA THR A 148 1.98 -5.54 18.46
C THR A 148 2.68 -4.80 17.32
N GLU A 149 2.34 -5.11 16.07
CA GLU A 149 2.90 -4.45 14.89
C GLU A 149 2.55 -2.96 14.86
N VAL A 150 1.28 -2.61 15.08
CA VAL A 150 0.79 -1.23 15.18
C VAL A 150 1.58 -0.47 16.24
N SER A 151 1.69 -1.04 17.45
CA SER A 151 2.38 -0.40 18.57
C SER A 151 3.87 -0.14 18.28
N LEU A 152 4.56 -1.10 17.66
CA LEU A 152 5.98 -0.96 17.31
C LEU A 152 6.20 0.09 16.22
N ALA A 153 5.35 0.15 15.20
CA ALA A 153 5.45 1.17 14.16
C ALA A 153 5.24 2.58 14.73
N ARG A 154 4.24 2.75 15.61
CA ARG A 154 3.98 4.00 16.32
C ARG A 154 5.18 4.44 17.16
N GLN A 155 5.80 3.52 17.91
CA GLN A 155 6.99 3.82 18.71
C GLN A 155 8.19 4.28 17.86
N LEU A 156 8.29 3.83 16.60
CA LEU A 156 9.32 4.23 15.65
C LEU A 156 8.93 5.44 14.78
N GLY A 157 7.82 6.11 15.13
CA GLY A 157 7.36 7.29 14.42
C GLY A 157 6.96 7.01 12.97
N MET A 158 6.32 5.87 12.71
CA MET A 158 5.74 5.52 11.41
C MET A 158 4.21 5.52 11.50
N SER A 159 3.55 5.90 10.41
CA SER A 159 2.10 5.76 10.27
C SER A 159 1.71 4.33 9.95
N VAL A 160 0.45 3.97 10.19
CA VAL A 160 -0.04 2.60 10.05
C VAL A 160 -1.29 2.54 9.19
N VAL A 161 -1.22 1.72 8.15
CA VAL A 161 -2.34 1.34 7.30
C VAL A 161 -2.76 -0.08 7.65
N CYS A 162 -4.05 -0.26 7.89
CA CYS A 162 -4.63 -1.58 8.09
C CYS A 162 -5.01 -2.16 6.73
N TYR A 163 -4.34 -3.23 6.32
CA TYR A 163 -4.84 -4.09 5.27
C TYR A 163 -6.00 -4.94 5.80
N TYR A 164 -7.07 -5.03 5.02
CA TYR A 164 -8.22 -5.86 5.29
C TYR A 164 -8.69 -6.53 4.00
N SER A 165 -8.83 -7.86 4.03
CA SER A 165 -9.35 -8.55 2.87
C SER A 165 -10.88 -8.53 2.79
N LEU A 166 -11.42 -7.77 1.83
CA LEU A 166 -12.86 -7.59 1.68
C LEU A 166 -13.53 -8.76 0.97
N GLN A 167 -13.15 -9.08 -0.26
CA GLN A 167 -13.95 -10.00 -1.09
C GLN A 167 -13.51 -11.46 -1.04
N PHE A 168 -12.24 -11.73 -0.74
CA PHE A 168 -11.73 -13.09 -0.64
C PHE A 168 -11.65 -13.52 0.82
N ASN A 169 -12.29 -14.64 1.15
CA ASN A 169 -12.29 -15.16 2.51
C ASN A 169 -12.61 -16.67 2.53
N ASN A 170 -11.57 -17.50 2.57
CA ASN A 170 -11.74 -18.96 2.62
C ASN A 170 -12.48 -19.42 3.88
N GLN A 171 -12.07 -18.92 5.05
CA GLN A 171 -12.63 -19.33 6.34
C GLN A 171 -14.15 -19.12 6.37
N CYS A 172 -14.63 -17.96 5.91
CA CYS A 172 -16.05 -17.63 5.89
C CYS A 172 -16.81 -18.52 4.90
N VAL A 173 -16.36 -18.68 3.66
CA VAL A 173 -17.09 -19.49 2.67
C VAL A 173 -17.07 -20.97 3.02
N LEU A 174 -15.97 -21.48 3.58
CA LEU A 174 -15.90 -22.89 4.00
C LEU A 174 -16.78 -23.18 5.23
N SER A 175 -16.95 -22.21 6.13
CA SER A 175 -17.79 -22.35 7.33
C SER A 175 -19.26 -22.04 7.06
N HIS A 176 -19.52 -21.13 6.12
CA HIS A 176 -20.83 -20.65 5.70
C HIS A 176 -20.89 -20.64 4.15
N PRO A 177 -21.08 -21.80 3.50
CA PRO A 177 -21.12 -21.88 2.04
C PRO A 177 -22.22 -21.00 1.42
N ASP A 178 -23.29 -20.70 2.14
CA ASP A 178 -24.36 -19.79 1.73
C ASP A 178 -23.93 -18.31 1.67
N TRP A 179 -22.75 -17.96 2.19
CA TRP A 179 -22.18 -16.61 2.10
C TRP A 179 -21.26 -16.42 0.90
N GLY A 180 -20.94 -17.50 0.19
CA GLY A 180 -20.10 -17.48 -1.01
C GLY A 180 -20.88 -17.12 -2.28
N TRP A 181 -20.16 -16.71 -3.32
CA TRP A 181 -20.69 -16.64 -4.67
C TRP A 181 -20.84 -18.05 -5.25
N VAL A 182 -21.92 -18.29 -5.99
CA VAL A 182 -22.15 -19.54 -6.71
C VAL A 182 -22.49 -19.27 -8.19
N ASN A 183 -22.08 -20.16 -9.10
CA ASN A 183 -22.54 -20.11 -10.50
C ASN A 183 -23.96 -20.67 -10.64
N GLU A 184 -24.47 -20.68 -11.88
CA GLU A 184 -25.79 -21.22 -12.23
C GLU A 184 -25.95 -22.71 -11.86
N GLN A 185 -24.84 -23.45 -11.73
CA GLN A 185 -24.83 -24.86 -11.33
C GLN A 185 -24.78 -25.04 -9.80
N GLY A 186 -24.71 -23.95 -9.04
CA GLY A 186 -24.64 -23.96 -7.58
C GLY A 186 -23.23 -24.22 -7.03
N GLU A 187 -22.19 -24.12 -7.87
CA GLU A 187 -20.80 -24.36 -7.48
C GLU A 187 -20.14 -23.08 -6.96
N GLN A 188 -19.38 -23.20 -5.88
CA GLN A 188 -18.68 -22.08 -5.24
C GLN A 188 -17.67 -21.43 -6.19
N GLN A 189 -17.78 -20.13 -6.36
CA GLN A 189 -16.85 -19.32 -7.15
C GLN A 189 -15.58 -19.04 -6.36
N ARG A 190 -14.45 -19.23 -7.05
CA ARG A 190 -13.12 -18.95 -6.53
C ARG A 190 -12.16 -18.68 -7.66
N ASP A 191 -11.19 -17.83 -7.38
CA ASP A 191 -9.92 -17.84 -8.10
C ASP A 191 -8.94 -18.67 -7.24
N ARG A 192 -7.82 -18.08 -6.82
CA ARG A 192 -6.97 -18.65 -5.77
C ARG A 192 -7.72 -18.83 -4.44
N TRP A 193 -8.70 -17.97 -4.16
CA TRP A 193 -9.46 -17.91 -2.90
C TRP A 193 -10.96 -17.88 -3.16
N TYR A 194 -11.75 -18.35 -2.21
CA TYR A 194 -13.22 -18.30 -2.31
C TYR A 194 -13.73 -16.86 -2.26
N MET A 195 -14.72 -16.57 -3.11
CA MET A 195 -15.36 -15.27 -3.21
C MET A 195 -16.57 -15.19 -2.30
N THR A 196 -16.62 -14.15 -1.47
CA THR A 196 -17.76 -13.86 -0.59
C THR A 196 -18.78 -12.94 -1.26
N CYS A 197 -20.03 -13.08 -0.86
CA CYS A 197 -21.14 -12.23 -1.25
C CYS A 197 -21.35 -11.11 -0.23
N LEU A 198 -21.20 -9.85 -0.63
CA LEU A 198 -21.47 -8.68 0.22
C LEU A 198 -22.98 -8.44 0.48
N ASP A 199 -23.86 -9.20 -0.15
CA ASP A 199 -25.30 -9.22 0.15
C ASP A 199 -25.71 -10.34 1.11
N SER A 200 -24.76 -11.18 1.53
CA SER A 200 -24.94 -12.16 2.60
C SER A 200 -24.65 -11.54 4.00
N PRO A 201 -24.87 -12.28 5.10
CA PRO A 201 -24.47 -11.86 6.43
C PRO A 201 -22.97 -11.51 6.58
N TYR A 202 -22.12 -11.95 5.63
CA TYR A 202 -20.71 -11.57 5.56
C TYR A 202 -20.48 -10.06 5.61
N ARG A 203 -21.38 -9.23 5.07
CA ARG A 203 -21.27 -7.76 5.20
C ARG A 203 -21.29 -7.29 6.65
N SER A 204 -22.10 -7.92 7.51
CA SER A 204 -22.15 -7.58 8.94
C SER A 204 -20.88 -8.03 9.66
N TYR A 205 -20.31 -9.17 9.24
CA TYR A 205 -19.02 -9.67 9.72
C TYR A 205 -17.89 -8.68 9.41
N VAL A 206 -17.81 -8.20 8.16
CA VAL A 206 -16.85 -7.18 7.72
C VAL A 206 -16.99 -5.89 8.54
N VAL A 207 -18.20 -5.35 8.65
CA VAL A 207 -18.44 -4.10 9.41
C VAL A 207 -18.08 -4.27 10.89
N GLY A 208 -18.37 -5.44 11.47
CA GLY A 208 -17.98 -5.77 12.84
C GLY A 208 -16.47 -5.77 13.04
N MET A 209 -15.71 -6.46 12.17
CA MET A 209 -14.24 -6.47 12.23
C MET A 209 -13.64 -5.08 12.07
N ILE A 210 -14.10 -4.30 11.09
CA ILE A 210 -13.65 -2.91 10.90
C ILE A 210 -13.95 -2.08 12.16
N GLY A 211 -15.12 -2.27 12.79
CA GLY A 211 -15.47 -1.65 14.05
C GLY A 211 -14.49 -1.99 15.18
N GLU A 212 -14.08 -3.25 15.31
CA GLU A 212 -13.07 -3.65 16.29
C GLU A 212 -11.71 -3.02 16.00
N ILE A 213 -11.27 -3.03 14.75
CA ILE A 213 -9.97 -2.51 14.35
C ILE A 213 -9.84 -1.03 14.73
N PHE A 214 -10.81 -0.21 14.30
CA PHE A 214 -10.76 1.25 14.52
C PHE A 214 -11.11 1.68 15.95
N SER A 215 -11.69 0.80 16.76
CA SER A 215 -11.94 1.09 18.18
C SER A 215 -10.81 0.65 19.11
N ARG A 216 -9.97 -0.31 18.68
CA ARG A 216 -8.93 -0.93 19.52
C ARG A 216 -7.51 -0.50 19.16
N TYR A 217 -7.24 -0.09 17.92
CA TYR A 217 -5.88 0.17 17.44
C TYR A 217 -5.72 1.58 16.85
N GLU A 218 -4.52 2.14 17.01
CA GLU A 218 -4.16 3.46 16.46
C GLU A 218 -3.78 3.37 14.97
N VAL A 219 -4.72 2.95 14.14
CA VAL A 219 -4.59 2.86 12.68
C VAL A 219 -4.98 4.19 12.03
N ASP A 220 -4.21 4.64 11.04
CA ASP A 220 -4.44 5.90 10.33
C ASP A 220 -5.34 5.74 9.09
N GLU A 221 -5.23 4.61 8.37
CA GLU A 221 -5.97 4.36 7.12
C GLU A 221 -6.39 2.88 6.95
N LEU A 222 -7.50 2.65 6.25
CA LEU A 222 -7.94 1.32 5.83
C LEU A 222 -7.61 1.08 4.36
N PHE A 223 -6.90 0.00 4.07
CA PHE A 223 -6.72 -0.54 2.74
C PHE A 223 -7.64 -1.75 2.55
N LEU A 224 -8.59 -1.66 1.61
CA LEU A 224 -9.57 -2.71 1.32
C LEU A 224 -9.17 -3.52 0.08
N ASP A 225 -8.94 -4.82 0.27
CA ASP A 225 -8.44 -5.71 -0.77
C ASP A 225 -9.20 -7.05 -0.88
N ILE A 226 -9.76 -7.49 -1.98
CA ILE A 226 -10.01 -6.82 -3.24
C ILE A 226 -11.45 -6.32 -3.20
N PHE A 227 -11.71 -5.21 -3.88
CA PHE A 227 -13.06 -4.69 -4.06
C PHE A 227 -13.36 -4.53 -5.56
N GLY A 228 -14.55 -4.95 -5.98
CA GLY A 228 -15.05 -4.71 -7.34
C GLY A 228 -14.57 -5.69 -8.41
N ILE A 229 -13.71 -6.67 -8.10
CA ILE A 229 -13.36 -7.72 -9.07
C ILE A 229 -14.58 -8.57 -9.47
N GLN A 230 -15.60 -8.62 -8.60
CA GLN A 230 -16.90 -9.25 -8.89
C GLN A 230 -17.60 -8.66 -10.13
N PHE A 231 -17.50 -7.34 -10.36
CA PHE A 231 -18.09 -6.74 -11.57
C PHE A 231 -17.35 -7.16 -12.83
N VAL A 232 -16.03 -7.27 -12.73
CA VAL A 232 -15.20 -7.66 -13.88
C VAL A 232 -15.37 -9.13 -14.21
N LEU A 233 -15.32 -10.02 -13.21
CA LEU A 233 -15.45 -11.47 -13.43
C LEU A 233 -16.86 -11.86 -13.88
N TYR A 234 -17.89 -11.32 -13.24
CA TYR A 234 -19.28 -11.60 -13.65
C TYR A 234 -19.55 -11.16 -15.08
N HIS A 235 -19.03 -10.00 -15.52
CA HIS A 235 -19.22 -9.54 -16.89
C HIS A 235 -18.29 -10.19 -17.91
N ALA A 236 -17.15 -10.73 -17.49
CA ALA A 236 -16.20 -11.40 -18.38
C ALA A 236 -16.55 -12.87 -18.63
N GLU A 237 -17.09 -13.55 -17.62
CA GLU A 237 -17.27 -15.01 -17.64
C GLU A 237 -18.72 -15.46 -17.81
N GLY A 238 -19.69 -14.54 -17.63
CA GLY A 238 -21.10 -14.72 -18.03
C GLY A 238 -21.77 -15.95 -17.45
#